data_AF-A0A1Q9F529-F1
#
_entry.id   AF-A0A1Q9F529-F1
#
_cell.length_a   1.000
_cell.length_b   1.000
_cell.length_c   1.000
_cell.angle_alpha   90.00
_cell.angle_beta   90.00
_cell.angle_gamma   90.00
#
_symmetry.space_group_name_H-M   'P 1'
#
loop_
_entity.id
_entity.type
_entity.pdbx_description
1 polymer ?
#
loop_
_entity_poly.entity_id
_entity_poly.type
_entity_poly.pdbx_seq_one_letter_code
_entity_poly.pdbx_strand_id
1 'polypeptide(L)'
;MKISKAAMLVACPVPRPISNAKGTRYLVELIPELIHDPSGKTVIVTADEGERVEALKLRAQTALGVGRGRLVDSSGSILDACSTVGAAQVQNHASLSLHLNRLQIQSTCTAFAAILGDGSTVTWGNPDYGGDSSAVQDQLTNVQQIQASDGAFAAILADGSVVTWGNSLYGGDSSAVQEQLKNVQQIKASCGAFAAVLTQGSVVSWGDAGKGGDSRAVQDQLKNVQQIQATCYAFAAVLGDGSVVTWGDAALGGNSRSAQDHLKNVQQIQASTTAFAAILDNGSVATWGNADCGGDSSAVQEPLKSVQQIQATDGAFAAILGDGRVVTWGDAVDGGDSSAVQDELKNVQQIQATDGAFAAILADGSVVTWGHLGYGGDSSAVQDQLRNVQHVQSSERAFASILADGSVISWGSIFYGADSSAVQDQLKNVQQIQATHGAFAAILGDGSIVTWGHASFGGAGTVGAAPSLKTVKTAQQIQGNFRAFAAILGDGSIVTWGDADNGGDSGAVRQTGALHNQPSE
;
A
#
# COMPACT_ATOMS: atom_id res chain seq x y z
N MET A 1 -27.86 24.18 25.66
CA MET A 1 -27.76 22.91 26.42
C MET A 1 -28.18 21.77 25.51
N LYS A 2 -27.23 21.12 24.83
CA LYS A 2 -27.44 19.88 24.11
C LYS A 2 -26.41 18.89 24.61
N ILE A 3 -26.90 17.75 25.06
CA ILE A 3 -26.16 16.70 25.75
C ILE A 3 -25.32 15.96 24.70
N SER A 4 -24.01 15.91 24.94
CA SER A 4 -23.06 15.07 24.21
C SER A 4 -23.43 13.60 24.41
N LYS A 5 -23.75 12.88 23.33
CA LYS A 5 -23.76 11.42 23.32
C LYS A 5 -22.33 10.98 23.03
N ALA A 6 -21.62 10.60 24.10
CA ALA A 6 -20.34 9.91 23.99
C ALA A 6 -20.50 8.65 23.13
N ALA A 7 -19.63 8.50 22.14
CA ALA A 7 -19.47 7.26 21.39
C ALA A 7 -19.06 6.16 22.38
N MET A 8 -19.96 5.22 22.59
CA MET A 8 -19.71 4.02 23.37
C MET A 8 -18.96 3.08 22.43
N LEU A 9 -17.68 2.82 22.68
CA LEU A 9 -17.06 1.58 22.19
C LEU A 9 -18.07 0.46 22.50
N VAL A 10 -18.36 -0.42 21.54
CA VAL A 10 -18.90 -1.74 21.89
C VAL A 10 -17.76 -2.51 22.54
N ALA A 11 -17.40 -2.09 23.75
CA ALA A 11 -16.79 -2.95 24.71
C ALA A 11 -17.83 -4.03 25.00
N CYS A 12 -17.46 -5.29 24.77
CA CYS A 12 -18.21 -6.42 25.32
C CYS A 12 -18.59 -6.09 26.77
N PRO A 13 -19.87 -6.21 27.16
CA PRO A 13 -20.35 -5.74 28.46
C PRO A 13 -19.42 -6.22 29.57
N VAL A 14 -18.95 -5.28 30.40
CA VAL A 14 -18.07 -5.53 31.53
C VAL A 14 -18.82 -6.43 32.52
N PRO A 15 -18.41 -7.69 32.74
CA PRO A 15 -18.99 -8.49 33.80
C PRO A 15 -18.51 -7.90 35.14
N ARG A 16 -19.42 -7.83 36.13
CA ARG A 16 -19.05 -7.52 37.51
C ARG A 16 -17.98 -8.51 37.98
N PRO A 17 -17.01 -8.08 38.83
CA PRO A 17 -16.03 -8.99 39.39
C PRO A 17 -16.76 -10.11 40.13
N ILE A 18 -16.60 -11.35 39.64
CA ILE A 18 -17.06 -12.54 40.35
C ILE A 18 -16.09 -12.71 41.52
N SER A 19 -16.52 -12.31 42.72
CA SER A 19 -15.80 -12.60 43.95
C SER A 19 -15.77 -14.11 44.19
N ASN A 20 -14.58 -14.67 44.34
CA ASN A 20 -14.31 -16.00 44.88
C ASN A 20 -14.90 -17.19 44.09
N ALA A 21 -14.32 -17.50 42.93
CA ALA A 21 -14.27 -18.88 42.45
C ALA A 21 -12.83 -19.39 42.61
N LYS A 22 -12.64 -20.56 43.26
CA LYS A 22 -11.41 -21.34 43.15
C LYS A 22 -11.31 -21.82 41.70
N GLY A 23 -10.84 -20.97 40.81
CA GLY A 23 -10.65 -21.30 39.39
C GLY A 23 -9.51 -22.28 39.24
N THR A 24 -9.71 -23.32 38.43
CA THR A 24 -8.63 -24.17 37.93
C THR A 24 -7.63 -23.29 37.19
N ARG A 25 -6.37 -23.28 37.62
CA ARG A 25 -5.28 -22.57 36.95
C ARG A 25 -4.64 -23.46 35.90
N TYR A 26 -4.63 -22.98 34.67
CA TYR A 26 -4.01 -23.58 33.52
C TYR A 26 -2.60 -22.99 33.32
N LEU A 27 -1.61 -23.83 33.14
CA LEU A 27 -0.32 -23.44 32.57
C LEU A 27 -0.44 -23.56 31.06
N VAL A 28 -0.21 -22.47 30.33
CA VAL A 28 -0.29 -22.46 28.88
C VAL A 28 1.09 -22.12 28.35
N GLU A 29 1.63 -23.00 27.51
CA GLU A 29 2.88 -22.80 26.81
C GLU A 29 2.60 -22.03 25.52
N LEU A 30 3.28 -20.91 25.31
CA LEU A 30 3.05 -20.02 24.18
C LEU A 30 4.25 -19.98 23.28
N ILE A 31 4.02 -20.33 22.02
CA ILE A 31 5.02 -20.36 20.96
C ILE A 31 4.73 -19.20 20.01
N PRO A 32 5.64 -18.21 19.85
CA PRO A 32 5.50 -17.21 18.80
C PRO A 32 5.73 -17.89 17.45
N GLU A 33 4.74 -17.86 16.56
CA GLU A 33 4.92 -18.24 15.16
C GLU A 33 5.14 -16.95 14.36
N LEU A 34 6.41 -16.58 14.23
CA LEU A 34 6.89 -15.47 13.42
C LEU A 34 7.53 -16.03 12.15
N ILE A 35 7.23 -15.42 11.00
CA ILE A 35 7.91 -15.73 9.73
C ILE A 35 9.39 -15.28 9.75
N HIS A 36 9.81 -14.43 10.72
CA HIS A 36 11.17 -13.84 10.75
C HIS A 36 11.85 -13.72 12.13
N ASP A 37 11.42 -14.40 13.20
CA ASP A 37 12.17 -14.41 14.47
C ASP A 37 12.85 -15.78 14.73
N PRO A 38 14.18 -15.88 14.65
CA PRO A 38 14.92 -17.10 14.94
C PRO A 38 15.06 -17.40 16.44
N SER A 39 14.49 -16.58 17.35
CA SER A 39 14.71 -16.72 18.80
C SER A 39 14.04 -17.94 19.43
N GLY A 40 12.96 -18.48 18.84
CA GLY A 40 12.22 -19.64 19.38
C GLY A 40 11.73 -19.45 20.82
N LYS A 41 11.53 -18.19 21.25
CA LYS A 41 11.30 -17.84 22.65
C LYS A 41 9.89 -18.23 23.09
N THR A 42 9.78 -19.35 23.78
CA THR A 42 8.53 -19.79 24.41
C THR A 42 8.32 -19.10 25.76
N VAL A 43 7.08 -18.76 26.10
CA VAL A 43 6.72 -18.25 27.43
C VAL A 43 5.60 -19.09 28.05
N ILE A 44 5.63 -19.27 29.36
CA ILE A 44 4.55 -19.91 30.09
C ILE A 44 3.74 -18.83 30.78
N VAL A 45 2.44 -18.79 30.50
CA VAL A 45 1.50 -17.89 31.17
C VAL A 45 0.45 -18.70 31.92
N THR A 46 -0.04 -18.15 33.02
CA THR A 46 -1.15 -18.75 33.76
C THR A 46 -2.47 -18.24 33.20
N ALA A 47 -3.46 -19.12 33.12
CA ALA A 47 -4.83 -18.77 32.80
C ALA A 47 -5.85 -19.34 33.80
N ASP A 48 -6.93 -18.63 34.04
CA ASP A 48 -8.08 -19.11 34.83
C ASP A 48 -9.20 -19.55 33.87
N GLU A 49 -9.84 -20.69 34.15
CA GLU A 49 -10.88 -21.28 33.28
C GLU A 49 -12.00 -20.30 32.85
N GLY A 50 -12.39 -19.43 33.79
CA GLY A 50 -13.49 -18.48 33.63
C GLY A 50 -13.06 -17.12 33.06
N GLU A 51 -11.77 -16.89 32.84
CA GLU A 51 -11.32 -15.65 32.23
C GLU A 51 -11.50 -15.68 30.70
N ARG A 52 -11.54 -14.50 30.08
CA ARG A 52 -11.62 -14.39 28.62
C ARG A 52 -10.30 -14.71 27.96
N VAL A 53 -10.35 -15.35 26.78
CA VAL A 53 -9.18 -15.58 25.92
C VAL A 53 -8.44 -14.27 25.62
N GLU A 54 -9.14 -13.14 25.52
CA GLU A 54 -8.51 -11.82 25.35
C GLU A 54 -7.51 -11.46 26.46
N ALA A 55 -7.80 -11.80 27.72
CA ALA A 55 -6.89 -11.54 28.84
C ALA A 55 -5.63 -12.42 28.77
N LEU A 56 -5.81 -13.69 28.38
CA LEU A 56 -4.72 -14.62 28.11
C LEU A 56 -3.84 -14.11 26.95
N LYS A 57 -4.45 -13.66 25.86
CA LYS A 57 -3.78 -13.06 24.69
C LYS A 57 -2.96 -11.83 25.06
N LEU A 58 -3.52 -10.91 25.85
CA LEU A 58 -2.80 -9.72 26.29
C LEU A 58 -1.58 -10.06 27.15
N ARG A 59 -1.69 -11.04 28.04
CA ARG A 59 -0.56 -11.54 28.83
C ARG A 59 0.50 -12.21 27.95
N ALA A 60 0.08 -13.00 26.96
CA ALA A 60 0.96 -13.63 25.98
C ALA A 60 1.81 -12.58 25.24
N GLN A 61 1.15 -11.57 24.67
CA GLN A 61 1.80 -10.48 23.94
C GLN A 61 2.79 -9.70 24.83
N THR A 62 2.39 -9.40 26.06
CA THR A 62 3.24 -8.69 27.03
C THR A 62 4.47 -9.51 27.41
N ALA A 63 4.31 -10.81 27.66
CA ALA A 63 5.40 -11.70 28.05
C ALA A 63 6.40 -11.95 26.90
N LEU A 64 5.90 -12.04 25.67
CA LEU A 64 6.72 -12.19 24.46
C LEU A 64 7.36 -10.86 24.02
N GLY A 65 6.80 -9.72 24.42
CA GLY A 65 7.24 -8.40 23.99
C GLY A 65 6.90 -8.11 22.53
N VAL A 66 5.83 -8.73 22.02
CA VAL A 66 5.39 -8.67 20.62
C VAL A 66 4.09 -7.87 20.48
N GLY A 67 3.79 -7.44 19.26
CA GLY A 67 2.56 -6.71 18.92
C GLY A 67 1.28 -7.54 19.02
N ARG A 68 0.16 -6.97 18.55
CA ARG A 68 -1.13 -7.68 18.52
C ARG A 68 -1.05 -8.94 17.66
N GLY A 69 -1.61 -10.04 18.15
CA GLY A 69 -1.65 -11.32 17.43
C GLY A 69 -2.91 -12.12 17.73
N ARG A 70 -3.03 -13.30 17.12
CA ARG A 70 -4.10 -14.27 17.35
C ARG A 70 -3.57 -15.47 18.11
N LEU A 71 -4.29 -15.89 19.15
CA LEU A 71 -4.01 -17.17 19.77
C LEU A 71 -4.62 -18.28 18.93
N VAL A 72 -3.82 -19.30 18.68
CA VAL A 72 -4.16 -20.46 17.87
C VAL A 72 -3.82 -21.70 18.67
N ASP A 73 -4.71 -22.69 18.65
CA ASP A 73 -4.45 -23.96 19.31
C ASP A 73 -3.52 -24.87 18.48
N SER A 74 -3.16 -26.02 19.04
CA SER A 74 -2.30 -27.01 18.38
C SER A 74 -2.89 -27.62 17.11
N SER A 75 -4.19 -27.41 16.83
CA SER A 75 -4.84 -27.82 15.58
C SER A 75 -4.76 -26.75 14.49
N GLY A 76 -4.27 -25.55 14.80
CA GLY A 76 -4.30 -24.40 13.90
C GLY A 76 -5.60 -23.59 13.96
N SER A 77 -6.49 -23.86 14.94
CA SER A 77 -7.75 -23.15 15.07
C SER A 77 -7.58 -21.87 15.90
N ILE A 78 -8.07 -20.74 15.37
CA ILE A 78 -8.01 -19.44 16.06
C ILE A 78 -8.99 -19.46 17.24
N LEU A 79 -8.50 -19.09 18.42
CA LEU A 79 -9.33 -18.96 19.61
C LEU A 79 -10.12 -17.65 19.59
N ASP A 80 -11.43 -17.73 19.80
CA ASP A 80 -12.30 -16.56 19.91
C ASP A 80 -11.96 -15.76 21.19
N ALA A 81 -11.50 -14.53 21.01
CA ALA A 81 -11.16 -13.59 22.09
C ALA A 81 -12.31 -13.34 23.08
N CYS A 82 -13.57 -13.41 22.61
CA CYS A 82 -14.75 -13.18 23.43
C CYS A 82 -15.15 -14.38 24.29
N SER A 83 -14.68 -15.57 23.93
CA SER A 83 -14.92 -16.81 24.67
C SER A 83 -14.09 -16.89 25.96
N THR A 84 -14.52 -17.72 26.91
CA THR A 84 -13.70 -18.04 28.08
C THR A 84 -12.68 -19.12 27.75
N VAL A 85 -11.57 -19.16 28.48
CA VAL A 85 -10.51 -20.17 28.31
C VAL A 85 -11.08 -21.60 28.36
N GLY A 86 -12.01 -21.87 29.27
CA GLY A 86 -12.70 -23.17 29.34
C GLY A 86 -13.64 -23.44 28.15
N ALA A 87 -14.38 -22.42 27.66
CA ALA A 87 -15.26 -22.57 26.50
C ALA A 87 -14.47 -22.78 25.19
N ALA A 88 -13.27 -22.19 25.11
CA ALA A 88 -12.28 -22.40 24.06
C ALA A 88 -11.56 -23.75 24.16
N GLN A 89 -11.91 -24.60 25.14
CA GLN A 89 -11.34 -25.93 25.37
C GLN A 89 -9.81 -25.96 25.55
N VAL A 90 -9.22 -24.85 26.05
CA VAL A 90 -7.79 -24.79 26.32
C VAL A 90 -7.47 -25.70 27.53
N GLN A 91 -6.63 -26.70 27.31
CA GLN A 91 -6.25 -27.68 28.34
C GLN A 91 -5.08 -27.18 29.21
N ASN A 92 -4.92 -27.80 30.38
CA ASN A 92 -3.78 -27.49 31.25
C ASN A 92 -2.52 -28.06 30.60
N HIS A 93 -1.46 -27.25 30.49
CA HIS A 93 -0.29 -27.51 29.64
C HIS A 93 -0.58 -27.54 28.14
N ALA A 94 -1.65 -26.87 27.67
CA ALA A 94 -1.84 -26.66 26.24
C ALA A 94 -0.72 -25.79 25.66
N SER A 95 -0.23 -26.18 24.49
CA SER A 95 0.63 -25.35 23.65
C SER A 95 -0.26 -24.54 22.70
N LEU A 96 -0.18 -23.21 22.81
CA LEU A 96 -0.83 -22.28 21.89
C LEU A 96 0.22 -21.54 21.07
N SER A 97 -0.07 -21.33 19.79
CA SER A 97 0.72 -20.45 18.93
C SER A 97 0.15 -19.04 18.98
N LEU A 98 1.03 -18.04 19.05
CA LEU A 98 0.65 -16.64 18.79
C LEU A 98 1.00 -16.30 17.34
N HIS A 99 0.00 -16.28 16.46
CA HIS A 99 0.14 -15.85 15.07
C HIS A 99 0.11 -14.33 14.98
N LEU A 100 1.16 -13.77 14.39
CA LEU A 100 1.23 -12.35 14.06
C LEU A 100 0.98 -12.20 12.56
N ASN A 101 -0.19 -11.71 12.18
CA ASN A 101 -0.45 -11.38 10.78
C ASN A 101 0.46 -10.23 10.33
N ARG A 102 0.79 -10.21 9.04
CA ARG A 102 1.53 -9.11 8.44
C ARG A 102 0.72 -7.82 8.61
N LEU A 103 1.29 -6.84 9.30
CA LEU A 103 0.69 -5.51 9.35
C LEU A 103 0.72 -4.91 7.94
N GLN A 104 -0.40 -4.32 7.54
CA GLN A 104 -0.54 -3.66 6.24
C GLN A 104 -1.17 -2.29 6.48
N ILE A 105 -0.56 -1.22 5.97
CA ILE A 105 -1.18 0.09 5.86
C ILE A 105 -1.54 0.34 4.39
N GLN A 106 -2.71 0.89 4.16
CA GLN A 106 -3.15 1.43 2.88
C GLN A 106 -3.61 2.87 3.07
N SER A 107 -3.55 3.64 2.00
CA SER A 107 -3.93 5.05 2.00
C SER A 107 -4.83 5.39 0.83
N THR A 108 -5.85 6.22 1.09
CA THR A 108 -6.48 7.03 0.05
C THR A 108 -5.63 8.29 -0.15
N CYS A 109 -6.11 9.28 -0.90
CA CYS A 109 -5.40 10.55 -1.00
C CYS A 109 -5.16 11.21 0.38
N THR A 110 -6.11 11.07 1.32
CA THR A 110 -6.14 11.87 2.56
C THR A 110 -6.47 11.07 3.84
N ALA A 111 -6.59 9.75 3.76
CA ALA A 111 -6.85 8.88 4.91
C ALA A 111 -6.01 7.61 4.87
N PHE A 112 -5.97 6.91 5.99
CA PHE A 112 -5.27 5.63 6.14
C PHE A 112 -6.18 4.57 6.75
N ALA A 113 -5.89 3.32 6.40
CA ALA A 113 -6.44 2.14 7.03
C ALA A 113 -5.31 1.14 7.28
N ALA A 114 -5.29 0.54 8.47
CA ALA A 114 -4.30 -0.47 8.83
C ALA A 114 -4.95 -1.77 9.28
N ILE A 115 -4.41 -2.89 8.81
CA ILE A 115 -4.66 -4.23 9.36
C ILE A 115 -3.63 -4.47 10.46
N LEU A 116 -4.10 -4.70 11.68
CA LEU A 116 -3.26 -5.02 12.82
C LEU A 116 -2.95 -6.53 12.85
N GLY A 117 -1.97 -6.96 13.66
CA GLY A 117 -1.54 -8.37 13.67
C GLY A 117 -2.58 -9.37 14.20
N ASP A 118 -3.66 -8.89 14.85
CA ASP A 118 -4.86 -9.69 15.18
C ASP A 118 -5.92 -9.69 14.05
N GLY A 119 -5.65 -8.97 12.96
CA GLY A 119 -6.53 -8.71 11.81
C GLY A 119 -7.77 -7.88 12.11
N SER A 120 -7.75 -7.11 13.19
CA SER A 120 -8.62 -5.94 13.34
C SER A 120 -8.14 -4.79 12.44
N THR A 121 -9.06 -3.88 12.12
CA THR A 121 -8.76 -2.70 11.31
C THR A 121 -8.91 -1.42 12.12
N VAL A 122 -7.96 -0.51 11.93
CA VAL A 122 -8.03 0.87 12.42
C VAL A 122 -7.93 1.85 11.25
N THR A 123 -8.72 2.91 11.29
CA THR A 123 -8.74 3.97 10.27
C THR A 123 -8.54 5.33 10.91
N TRP A 124 -7.93 6.25 10.18
CA TRP A 124 -7.73 7.64 10.62
C TRP A 124 -7.46 8.57 9.43
N GLY A 125 -7.49 9.88 9.67
CA GLY A 125 -7.39 10.91 8.62
C GLY A 125 -8.75 11.48 8.26
N ASN A 126 -8.90 12.01 7.04
CA ASN A 126 -10.13 12.68 6.63
C ASN A 126 -11.33 11.72 6.64
N PRO A 127 -12.37 11.97 7.47
CA PRO A 127 -13.55 11.10 7.56
C PRO A 127 -14.28 10.91 6.21
N ASP A 128 -14.36 11.97 5.40
CA ASP A 128 -15.06 11.96 4.11
C ASP A 128 -14.34 11.11 3.06
N TYR A 129 -13.08 10.74 3.30
CA TYR A 129 -12.24 9.93 2.41
C TYR A 129 -11.82 8.60 3.04
N GLY A 130 -12.60 8.12 4.02
CA GLY A 130 -12.42 6.80 4.63
C GLY A 130 -11.65 6.78 5.95
N GLY A 131 -11.34 7.95 6.53
CA GLY A 131 -10.71 8.04 7.86
C GLY A 131 -11.62 7.58 9.01
N ASP A 132 -12.94 7.55 8.80
CA ASP A 132 -13.93 7.03 9.76
C ASP A 132 -14.58 5.75 9.20
N SER A 133 -14.36 4.62 9.90
CA SER A 133 -14.97 3.32 9.61
C SER A 133 -15.99 2.90 10.68
N SER A 134 -16.38 3.78 11.60
CA SER A 134 -17.26 3.47 12.73
C SER A 134 -18.60 2.84 12.32
N ALA A 135 -19.14 3.21 11.15
CA ALA A 135 -20.38 2.65 10.61
C ALA A 135 -20.27 1.17 10.20
N VAL A 136 -19.05 0.69 9.92
CA VAL A 136 -18.79 -0.69 9.47
C VAL A 136 -17.81 -1.44 10.38
N GLN A 137 -17.40 -0.84 11.50
CA GLN A 137 -16.37 -1.38 12.38
C GLN A 137 -16.67 -2.82 12.86
N ASP A 138 -17.93 -3.11 13.17
CA ASP A 138 -18.36 -4.44 13.63
C ASP A 138 -18.25 -5.51 12.53
N GLN A 139 -18.16 -5.10 11.26
CA GLN A 139 -17.98 -5.98 10.10
C GLN A 139 -16.50 -6.19 9.75
N LEU A 140 -15.60 -5.28 10.17
CA LEU A 140 -14.15 -5.33 9.90
C LEU A 140 -13.42 -6.29 10.84
N THR A 141 -13.85 -7.54 10.84
CA THR A 141 -13.24 -8.63 11.62
C THR A 141 -12.55 -9.61 10.68
N ASN A 142 -11.37 -10.07 11.07
CA ASN A 142 -10.55 -10.98 10.28
C ASN A 142 -10.24 -10.47 8.86
N VAL A 143 -9.91 -9.18 8.75
CA VAL A 143 -9.53 -8.57 7.47
C VAL A 143 -8.21 -9.19 6.99
N GLN A 144 -8.17 -9.57 5.72
CA GLN A 144 -7.01 -10.19 5.07
C GLN A 144 -6.27 -9.21 4.16
N GLN A 145 -7.02 -8.34 3.48
CA GLN A 145 -6.46 -7.35 2.56
C GLN A 145 -7.34 -6.11 2.55
N ILE A 146 -6.70 -4.94 2.46
CA ILE A 146 -7.36 -3.67 2.17
C ILE A 146 -6.86 -3.17 0.82
N GLN A 147 -7.74 -2.55 0.05
CA GLN A 147 -7.43 -1.77 -1.14
C GLN A 147 -8.03 -0.38 -1.01
N ALA A 148 -7.41 0.60 -1.63
CA ALA A 148 -7.84 1.99 -1.59
C ALA A 148 -7.99 2.55 -3.02
N SER A 149 -9.06 3.31 -3.24
CA SER A 149 -9.15 4.29 -4.32
C SER A 149 -8.72 5.66 -3.78
N ASP A 150 -8.86 6.73 -4.56
CA ASP A 150 -8.53 8.10 -4.12
C ASP A 150 -9.31 8.55 -2.87
N GLY A 151 -10.47 7.95 -2.57
CA GLY A 151 -11.32 8.39 -1.46
C GLY A 151 -12.15 7.33 -0.76
N ALA A 152 -11.91 6.05 -1.03
CA ALA A 152 -12.61 4.96 -0.37
C ALA A 152 -11.70 3.75 -0.15
N PHE A 153 -12.15 2.86 0.72
CA PHE A 153 -11.48 1.59 0.99
C PHE A 153 -12.43 0.41 0.76
N ALA A 154 -11.84 -0.72 0.39
CA ALA A 154 -12.49 -2.02 0.32
C ALA A 154 -11.63 -3.08 1.03
N ALA A 155 -12.23 -3.78 1.99
CA ALA A 155 -11.59 -4.85 2.75
C ALA A 155 -12.11 -6.22 2.30
N ILE A 156 -11.21 -7.16 2.06
CA ILE A 156 -11.52 -8.58 1.88
C ILE A 156 -11.41 -9.26 3.25
N LEU A 157 -12.49 -9.89 3.70
CA LEU A 157 -12.53 -10.64 4.95
C LEU A 157 -12.06 -12.09 4.74
N ALA A 158 -11.75 -12.79 5.83
CA ALA A 158 -11.29 -14.19 5.78
C ALA A 158 -12.30 -15.18 5.16
N ASP A 159 -13.60 -14.85 5.17
CA ASP A 159 -14.65 -15.64 4.51
C ASP A 159 -14.83 -15.29 3.02
N GLY A 160 -14.01 -14.38 2.49
CA GLY A 160 -14.06 -13.90 1.11
C GLY A 160 -15.19 -12.91 0.83
N SER A 161 -15.90 -12.41 1.85
CA SER A 161 -16.81 -11.27 1.69
C SER A 161 -16.06 -9.94 1.64
N VAL A 162 -16.74 -8.88 1.21
CA VAL A 162 -16.18 -7.54 1.09
C VAL A 162 -16.97 -6.53 1.92
N VAL A 163 -16.24 -5.65 2.59
CA VAL A 163 -16.78 -4.49 3.30
C VAL A 163 -16.14 -3.22 2.73
N THR A 164 -16.95 -2.22 2.42
CA THR A 164 -16.49 -0.93 1.87
C THR A 164 -16.86 0.23 2.77
N TRP A 165 -16.05 1.29 2.76
CA TRP A 165 -16.33 2.54 3.45
C TRP A 165 -15.60 3.73 2.81
N GLY A 166 -15.93 4.94 3.25
CA GLY A 166 -15.42 6.18 2.67
C GLY A 166 -16.39 6.81 1.68
N ASN A 167 -15.88 7.62 0.76
CA ASN A 167 -16.72 8.40 -0.14
C ASN A 167 -17.44 7.51 -1.18
N SER A 168 -18.76 7.62 -1.29
CA SER A 168 -19.54 6.81 -2.25
C SER A 168 -19.21 7.11 -3.71
N LEU A 169 -18.82 8.34 -4.06
CA LEU A 169 -18.37 8.71 -5.41
C LEU A 169 -17.03 8.07 -5.79
N TYR A 170 -16.32 7.49 -4.82
CA TYR A 170 -15.04 6.83 -5.02
C TYR A 170 -15.12 5.31 -4.76
N GLY A 171 -16.34 4.77 -4.65
CA GLY A 171 -16.58 3.33 -4.42
C GLY A 171 -16.74 2.91 -2.96
N GLY A 172 -16.96 3.86 -2.04
CA GLY A 172 -17.23 3.57 -0.62
C GLY A 172 -18.55 2.85 -0.35
N ASP A 173 -19.48 2.86 -1.31
CA ASP A 173 -20.76 2.14 -1.25
C ASP A 173 -20.79 1.00 -2.28
N SER A 174 -20.84 -0.24 -1.80
CA SER A 174 -20.95 -1.47 -2.60
C SER A 174 -22.32 -2.16 -2.46
N SER A 175 -23.30 -1.51 -1.80
CA SER A 175 -24.60 -2.10 -1.47
C SER A 175 -25.34 -2.67 -2.68
N ALA A 176 -25.23 -2.03 -3.85
CA ALA A 176 -25.85 -2.46 -5.10
C ALA A 176 -25.32 -3.82 -5.63
N VAL A 177 -24.12 -4.22 -5.23
CA VAL A 177 -23.46 -5.46 -5.67
C VAL A 177 -23.10 -6.41 -4.52
N GLN A 178 -23.47 -6.08 -3.28
CA GLN A 178 -23.07 -6.80 -2.06
C GLN A 178 -23.35 -8.31 -2.14
N GLU A 179 -24.48 -8.71 -2.73
CA GLU A 179 -24.85 -10.13 -2.86
C GLU A 179 -23.92 -10.93 -3.76
N GLN A 180 -23.21 -10.25 -4.68
CA GLN A 180 -22.26 -10.83 -5.63
C GLN A 180 -20.83 -10.87 -5.08
N LEU A 181 -20.50 -10.04 -4.07
CA LEU A 181 -19.18 -9.94 -3.44
C LEU A 181 -18.95 -11.06 -2.42
N LYS A 182 -18.95 -12.31 -2.90
CA LYS A 182 -18.71 -13.52 -2.12
C LYS A 182 -17.58 -14.34 -2.74
N ASN A 183 -16.69 -14.87 -1.91
CA ASN A 183 -15.50 -15.61 -2.35
C ASN A 183 -14.55 -14.74 -3.21
N VAL A 184 -14.44 -13.45 -2.88
CA VAL A 184 -13.52 -12.50 -3.49
C VAL A 184 -12.08 -12.89 -3.14
N GLN A 185 -11.20 -12.94 -4.13
CA GLN A 185 -9.79 -13.25 -3.95
C GLN A 185 -8.91 -12.02 -4.04
N GLN A 186 -9.28 -11.07 -4.89
CA GLN A 186 -8.48 -9.88 -5.17
C GLN A 186 -9.40 -8.71 -5.46
N ILE A 187 -8.97 -7.52 -5.08
CA ILE A 187 -9.61 -6.25 -5.46
C ILE A 187 -8.53 -5.39 -6.12
N LYS A 188 -8.90 -4.69 -7.18
CA LYS A 188 -8.10 -3.63 -7.79
C LYS A 188 -8.91 -2.34 -7.81
N ALA A 189 -8.27 -1.22 -7.53
CA ALA A 189 -8.91 0.10 -7.55
C ALA A 189 -8.44 0.91 -8.77
N SER A 190 -9.35 1.73 -9.30
CA SER A 190 -9.04 2.93 -10.08
C SER A 190 -9.14 4.16 -9.17
N CYS A 191 -9.02 5.36 -9.72
CA CYS A 191 -9.13 6.62 -8.97
C CYS A 191 -10.56 6.91 -8.44
N GLY A 192 -11.53 6.00 -8.60
CA GLY A 192 -12.87 6.15 -7.99
C GLY A 192 -13.80 4.95 -8.13
N ALA A 193 -13.28 3.79 -8.51
CA ALA A 193 -14.03 2.55 -8.60
C ALA A 193 -13.16 1.36 -8.16
N PHE A 194 -13.81 0.23 -7.94
CA PHE A 194 -13.16 -1.04 -7.62
C PHE A 194 -13.64 -2.15 -8.55
N ALA A 195 -12.77 -3.12 -8.77
CA ALA A 195 -13.06 -4.38 -9.45
C ALA A 195 -12.59 -5.55 -8.59
N ALA A 196 -13.52 -6.42 -8.20
CA ALA A 196 -13.25 -7.64 -7.43
C ALA A 196 -13.18 -8.85 -8.37
N VAL A 197 -12.13 -9.67 -8.23
CA VAL A 197 -12.01 -10.98 -8.86
C VAL A 197 -12.52 -12.05 -7.88
N LEU A 198 -13.55 -12.79 -8.29
CA LEU A 198 -14.12 -13.90 -7.52
C LEU A 198 -13.32 -15.19 -7.75
N THR A 199 -13.46 -16.16 -6.86
CA THR A 199 -12.79 -17.48 -6.96
C THR A 199 -13.08 -18.25 -8.25
N GLN A 200 -14.21 -17.99 -8.88
CA GLN A 200 -14.58 -18.59 -10.17
C GLN A 200 -13.96 -17.84 -11.37
N GLY A 201 -13.10 -16.84 -11.12
CA GLY A 201 -12.47 -16.01 -12.15
C GLY A 201 -13.39 -14.98 -12.80
N SER A 202 -14.61 -14.79 -12.29
CA SER A 202 -15.51 -13.71 -12.70
C SER A 202 -15.21 -12.41 -11.98
N VAL A 203 -15.62 -11.28 -12.57
CA VAL A 203 -15.34 -9.94 -12.01
C VAL A 203 -16.63 -9.21 -11.68
N VAL A 204 -16.62 -8.45 -10.58
CA VAL A 204 -17.71 -7.54 -10.20
C VAL A 204 -17.09 -6.18 -9.91
N SER A 205 -17.58 -5.12 -10.54
CA SER A 205 -17.14 -3.75 -10.27
C SER A 205 -18.21 -2.91 -9.57
N TRP A 206 -17.77 -1.88 -8.86
CA TRP A 206 -18.64 -0.86 -8.26
C TRP A 206 -17.91 0.48 -8.12
N GLY A 207 -18.65 1.54 -7.81
CA GLY A 207 -18.15 2.92 -7.71
C GLY A 207 -18.58 3.78 -8.90
N ASP A 208 -17.79 4.79 -9.24
CA ASP A 208 -18.11 5.69 -10.35
C ASP A 208 -18.06 4.95 -11.71
N ALA A 209 -19.18 4.94 -12.44
CA ALA A 209 -19.30 4.25 -13.71
C ALA A 209 -18.35 4.78 -14.79
N GLY A 210 -18.10 6.10 -14.81
CA GLY A 210 -17.12 6.74 -15.70
C GLY A 210 -15.67 6.43 -15.34
N LYS A 211 -15.42 5.90 -14.13
CA LYS A 211 -14.10 5.39 -13.71
C LYS A 211 -13.99 3.86 -13.69
N GLY A 212 -14.91 3.15 -14.35
CA GLY A 212 -14.90 1.69 -14.46
C GLY A 212 -15.73 0.95 -13.40
N GLY A 213 -16.60 1.65 -12.67
CA GLY A 213 -17.50 1.06 -11.67
C GLY A 213 -18.60 0.15 -12.23
N ASP A 214 -18.79 0.08 -13.55
CA ASP A 214 -19.80 -0.77 -14.19
C ASP A 214 -19.21 -1.70 -15.27
N SER A 215 -19.08 -3.00 -14.94
CA SER A 215 -18.58 -4.06 -15.83
C SER A 215 -19.68 -4.85 -16.54
N ARG A 216 -20.98 -4.52 -16.32
CA ARG A 216 -22.10 -5.36 -16.78
C ARG A 216 -22.12 -5.59 -18.28
N ALA A 217 -21.69 -4.60 -19.06
CA ALA A 217 -21.65 -4.68 -20.53
C ALA A 217 -20.66 -5.73 -21.06
N VAL A 218 -19.64 -6.09 -20.26
CA VAL A 218 -18.60 -7.05 -20.64
C VAL A 218 -18.59 -8.30 -19.75
N GLN A 219 -19.59 -8.47 -18.88
CA GLN A 219 -19.65 -9.53 -17.88
C GLN A 219 -19.50 -10.94 -18.46
N ASP A 220 -20.08 -11.19 -19.64
CA ASP A 220 -20.02 -12.50 -20.31
C ASP A 220 -18.60 -12.87 -20.78
N GLN A 221 -17.72 -11.88 -20.90
CA GLN A 221 -16.32 -12.02 -21.33
C GLN A 221 -15.36 -12.13 -20.13
N LEU A 222 -15.75 -11.63 -18.95
CA LEU A 222 -14.92 -11.66 -17.74
C LEU A 222 -14.98 -13.04 -17.05
N LYS A 223 -14.31 -14.01 -17.65
CA LYS A 223 -14.20 -15.40 -17.16
C LYS A 223 -12.73 -15.81 -17.07
N ASN A 224 -12.37 -16.56 -16.04
CA ASN A 224 -10.98 -16.99 -15.79
C ASN A 224 -9.98 -15.82 -15.74
N VAL A 225 -10.40 -14.67 -15.20
CA VAL A 225 -9.55 -13.48 -15.04
C VAL A 225 -8.37 -13.81 -14.13
N GLN A 226 -7.15 -13.52 -14.60
CA GLN A 226 -5.90 -13.78 -13.87
C GLN A 226 -5.35 -12.50 -13.22
N GLN A 227 -5.49 -11.37 -13.90
CA GLN A 227 -4.96 -10.08 -13.45
C GLN A 227 -5.88 -8.95 -13.88
N ILE A 228 -5.99 -7.91 -13.04
CA ILE A 228 -6.61 -6.64 -13.41
C ILE A 228 -5.60 -5.52 -13.21
N GLN A 229 -5.50 -4.64 -14.21
CA GLN A 229 -4.84 -3.35 -14.09
C GLN A 229 -5.83 -2.21 -14.32
N ALA A 230 -5.51 -1.03 -13.81
CA ALA A 230 -6.38 0.13 -13.85
C ALA A 230 -5.60 1.37 -14.28
N THR A 231 -6.23 2.21 -15.10
CA THR A 231 -5.91 3.65 -15.20
C THR A 231 -6.72 4.39 -14.13
N CYS A 232 -6.70 5.72 -14.12
CA CYS A 232 -7.63 6.45 -13.25
C CYS A 232 -9.11 6.27 -13.63
N TYR A 233 -9.41 5.82 -14.86
CA TYR A 233 -10.76 5.88 -15.44
C TYR A 233 -11.26 4.55 -16.03
N ALA A 234 -10.40 3.54 -16.14
CA ALA A 234 -10.73 2.28 -16.78
C ALA A 234 -9.99 1.10 -16.16
N PHE A 235 -10.47 -0.10 -16.44
CA PHE A 235 -9.85 -1.36 -16.08
C PHE A 235 -9.54 -2.20 -17.32
N ALA A 236 -8.49 -3.00 -17.21
CA ALA A 236 -8.11 -4.03 -18.17
C ALA A 236 -7.87 -5.35 -17.44
N ALA A 237 -8.65 -6.37 -17.80
CA ALA A 237 -8.52 -7.73 -17.28
C ALA A 237 -7.77 -8.61 -18.28
N VAL A 238 -6.73 -9.30 -17.82
CA VAL A 238 -6.05 -10.37 -18.56
C VAL A 238 -6.72 -11.69 -18.20
N LEU A 239 -7.24 -12.39 -19.21
CA LEU A 239 -7.91 -13.68 -19.07
C LEU A 239 -6.91 -14.83 -19.08
N GLY A 240 -7.34 -16.02 -18.64
CA GLY A 240 -6.50 -17.23 -18.61
C GLY A 240 -6.02 -17.73 -19.97
N ASP A 241 -6.62 -17.26 -21.08
CA ASP A 241 -6.15 -17.51 -22.44
C ASP A 241 -5.19 -16.43 -22.97
N GLY A 242 -4.84 -15.45 -22.13
CA GLY A 242 -3.96 -14.33 -22.46
C GLY A 242 -4.62 -13.20 -23.26
N SER A 243 -5.94 -13.28 -23.52
CA SER A 243 -6.69 -12.16 -24.10
C SER A 243 -7.01 -11.07 -23.08
N VAL A 244 -7.35 -9.88 -23.56
CA VAL A 244 -7.67 -8.72 -22.72
C VAL A 244 -9.10 -8.25 -22.95
N VAL A 245 -9.79 -7.96 -21.84
CA VAL A 245 -11.12 -7.34 -21.81
C VAL A 245 -11.03 -6.04 -21.02
N THR A 246 -11.55 -4.95 -21.57
CA THR A 246 -11.52 -3.62 -20.93
C THR A 246 -12.91 -3.05 -20.71
N TRP A 247 -13.04 -2.18 -19.71
CA TRP A 247 -14.26 -1.43 -19.41
C TRP A 247 -13.94 -0.12 -18.66
N GLY A 248 -14.90 0.80 -18.59
CA GLY A 248 -14.72 2.16 -18.07
C GLY A 248 -14.83 3.22 -19.16
N ASP A 249 -14.22 4.39 -18.97
CA ASP A 249 -14.23 5.44 -19.99
C ASP A 249 -13.54 4.97 -21.28
N ALA A 250 -14.27 4.99 -22.39
CA ALA A 250 -13.79 4.45 -23.66
C ALA A 250 -12.58 5.21 -24.23
N ALA A 251 -12.46 6.52 -23.98
CA ALA A 251 -11.32 7.31 -24.45
C ALA A 251 -10.09 7.16 -23.55
N LEU A 252 -10.29 6.75 -22.29
CA LEU A 252 -9.24 6.70 -21.26
C LEU A 252 -8.87 5.25 -20.86
N GLY A 253 -8.99 4.32 -21.82
CA GLY A 253 -8.53 2.93 -21.70
C GLY A 253 -9.63 1.86 -21.65
N GLY A 254 -10.90 2.26 -21.53
CA GLY A 254 -12.06 1.36 -21.45
C GLY A 254 -12.49 0.74 -22.79
N ASN A 255 -11.80 1.03 -23.88
CA ASN A 255 -12.03 0.45 -25.20
C ASN A 255 -10.70 0.04 -25.86
N SER A 256 -10.44 -1.27 -25.93
CA SER A 256 -9.23 -1.85 -26.55
C SER A 256 -9.41 -2.29 -28.00
N ARG A 257 -10.55 -1.99 -28.65
CA ARG A 257 -10.89 -2.55 -29.98
C ARG A 257 -9.84 -2.28 -31.06
N SER A 258 -9.18 -1.12 -31.03
CA SER A 258 -8.11 -0.77 -31.98
C SER A 258 -6.87 -1.64 -31.84
N ALA A 259 -6.61 -2.20 -30.66
CA ALA A 259 -5.46 -3.04 -30.36
C ALA A 259 -5.80 -4.53 -30.23
N GLN A 260 -7.08 -4.91 -30.36
CA GLN A 260 -7.57 -6.25 -30.02
C GLN A 260 -6.87 -7.38 -30.80
N ASP A 261 -6.51 -7.13 -32.06
CA ASP A 261 -5.82 -8.11 -32.90
C ASP A 261 -4.41 -8.46 -32.37
N HIS A 262 -3.81 -7.55 -31.61
CA HIS A 262 -2.51 -7.69 -30.97
C HIS A 262 -2.60 -8.15 -29.51
N LEU A 263 -3.75 -8.01 -28.83
CA LEU A 263 -3.90 -8.38 -27.41
C LEU A 263 -4.15 -9.88 -27.22
N LYS A 264 -3.17 -10.70 -27.60
CA LYS A 264 -3.13 -12.14 -27.40
C LYS A 264 -1.85 -12.51 -26.66
N ASN A 265 -1.94 -13.48 -25.74
CA ASN A 265 -0.82 -13.90 -24.90
C ASN A 265 -0.17 -12.74 -24.12
N VAL A 266 -1.00 -11.83 -23.60
CA VAL A 266 -0.52 -10.72 -22.78
C VAL A 266 0.04 -11.24 -21.46
N GLN A 267 1.27 -10.85 -21.14
CA GLN A 267 1.95 -11.25 -19.90
C GLN A 267 1.83 -10.18 -18.81
N GLN A 268 1.95 -8.91 -19.19
CA GLN A 268 1.91 -7.79 -18.26
C GLN A 268 1.21 -6.60 -18.91
N ILE A 269 0.51 -5.81 -18.10
CA ILE A 269 -0.05 -4.52 -18.51
C ILE A 269 0.53 -3.47 -17.56
N GLN A 270 1.05 -2.38 -18.12
CA GLN A 270 1.37 -1.15 -17.41
C GLN A 270 0.34 -0.09 -17.78
N ALA A 271 -0.02 0.77 -16.83
CA ALA A 271 -0.93 1.88 -17.04
C ALA A 271 -0.23 3.21 -16.77
N SER A 272 -0.59 4.22 -17.56
CA SER A 272 -0.47 5.64 -17.20
C SER A 272 -1.79 6.11 -16.60
N THR A 273 -1.97 7.42 -16.40
CA THR A 273 -3.23 7.96 -15.85
C THR A 273 -4.43 7.72 -16.77
N THR A 274 -4.22 7.59 -18.10
CA THR A 274 -5.31 7.44 -19.08
C THR A 274 -5.06 6.45 -20.23
N ALA A 275 -3.93 5.74 -20.25
CA ALA A 275 -3.60 4.76 -21.29
C ALA A 275 -2.99 3.48 -20.71
N PHE A 276 -2.96 2.43 -21.53
CA PHE A 276 -2.38 1.14 -21.20
C PHE A 276 -1.33 0.72 -22.24
N ALA A 277 -0.31 0.00 -21.77
CA ALA A 277 0.67 -0.69 -22.59
C ALA A 277 0.80 -2.15 -22.12
N ALA A 278 0.52 -3.09 -23.01
CA ALA A 278 0.64 -4.52 -22.76
C ALA A 278 1.93 -5.09 -23.34
N ILE A 279 2.68 -5.84 -22.54
CA ILE A 279 3.81 -6.67 -22.99
C ILE A 279 3.28 -8.06 -23.33
N LEU A 280 3.52 -8.50 -24.56
CA LEU A 280 3.13 -9.81 -25.07
C LEU A 280 4.24 -10.84 -24.82
N ASP A 281 3.90 -12.13 -24.90
CA ASP A 281 4.84 -13.26 -24.73
C ASP A 281 6.05 -13.26 -25.69
N ASN A 282 5.88 -12.67 -26.87
CA ASN A 282 6.93 -12.49 -27.88
C ASN A 282 7.80 -11.24 -27.64
N GLY A 283 7.56 -10.50 -26.54
CA GLY A 283 8.26 -9.28 -26.18
C GLY A 283 7.87 -8.04 -27.00
N SER A 284 6.82 -8.10 -27.83
CA SER A 284 6.25 -6.91 -28.47
C SER A 284 5.30 -6.18 -27.52
N VAL A 285 4.91 -4.96 -27.91
CA VAL A 285 4.01 -4.11 -27.12
C VAL A 285 2.77 -3.75 -27.93
N ALA A 286 1.60 -3.77 -27.27
CA ALA A 286 0.36 -3.22 -27.78
C ALA A 286 -0.17 -2.15 -26.82
N THR A 287 -0.59 -1.00 -27.35
CA THR A 287 -1.09 0.13 -26.56
C THR A 287 -2.52 0.51 -26.94
N TRP A 288 -3.25 1.09 -26.00
CA TRP A 288 -4.58 1.65 -26.23
C TRP A 288 -4.93 2.68 -25.14
N GLY A 289 -5.99 3.46 -25.36
CA GLY A 289 -6.42 4.55 -24.49
C GLY A 289 -6.15 5.92 -25.12
N ASN A 290 -5.90 6.93 -24.30
CA ASN A 290 -5.64 8.28 -24.80
C ASN A 290 -4.31 8.31 -25.59
N ALA A 291 -4.37 8.64 -26.88
CA ALA A 291 -3.20 8.69 -27.76
C ALA A 291 -2.14 9.68 -27.26
N ASP A 292 -2.56 10.85 -26.76
CA ASP A 292 -1.66 11.88 -26.25
C ASP A 292 -0.94 11.42 -24.97
N CYS A 293 -1.52 10.46 -24.23
CA CYS A 293 -0.93 9.88 -23.01
C CYS A 293 -0.26 8.52 -23.24
N GLY A 294 0.15 8.22 -24.48
CA GLY A 294 0.87 6.99 -24.85
C GLY A 294 0.00 5.81 -25.27
N GLY A 295 -1.30 6.05 -25.51
CA GLY A 295 -2.24 5.06 -26.05
C GLY A 295 -2.02 4.72 -27.53
N ASP A 296 -1.10 5.42 -28.22
CA ASP A 296 -0.64 5.11 -29.58
C ASP A 296 0.88 4.97 -29.60
N SER A 297 1.38 3.75 -29.88
CA SER A 297 2.81 3.44 -30.03
C SER A 297 3.25 3.23 -31.48
N SER A 298 2.38 3.52 -32.46
CA SER A 298 2.61 3.18 -33.87
C SER A 298 3.91 3.78 -34.43
N ALA A 299 4.27 5.00 -34.00
CA ALA A 299 5.51 5.67 -34.40
C ALA A 299 6.79 4.95 -33.94
N VAL A 300 6.71 4.16 -32.88
CA VAL A 300 7.84 3.44 -32.27
C VAL A 300 7.65 1.92 -32.25
N GLN A 301 6.73 1.39 -33.05
CA GLN A 301 6.40 -0.03 -33.04
C GLN A 301 7.57 -0.92 -33.50
N GLU A 302 8.37 -0.45 -34.46
CA GLU A 302 9.53 -1.19 -34.97
C GLU A 302 10.62 -1.45 -33.92
N PRO A 303 11.04 -0.46 -33.10
CA PRO A 303 11.99 -0.70 -32.02
C PRO A 303 11.40 -1.37 -30.76
N LEU A 304 10.08 -1.41 -30.57
CA LEU A 304 9.42 -2.08 -29.43
C LEU A 304 9.36 -3.61 -29.59
N LYS A 305 10.55 -4.24 -29.59
CA LYS A 305 10.73 -5.69 -29.67
C LYS A 305 11.61 -6.15 -28.51
N SER A 306 11.35 -7.35 -27.99
CA SER A 306 12.05 -7.90 -26.82
C SER A 306 11.97 -6.98 -25.59
N VAL A 307 10.83 -6.32 -25.37
CA VAL A 307 10.60 -5.47 -24.20
C VAL A 307 10.56 -6.32 -22.93
N GLN A 308 11.29 -5.88 -21.91
CA GLN A 308 11.37 -6.55 -20.61
C GLN A 308 10.55 -5.85 -19.53
N GLN A 309 10.54 -4.52 -19.55
CA GLN A 309 9.84 -3.70 -18.56
C GLN A 309 9.31 -2.43 -19.22
N ILE A 310 8.15 -1.98 -18.78
CA ILE A 310 7.59 -0.68 -19.11
C ILE A 310 7.37 0.09 -17.81
N GLN A 311 7.69 1.37 -17.82
CA GLN A 311 7.33 2.35 -16.78
C GLN A 311 6.52 3.47 -17.40
N ALA A 312 5.70 4.14 -16.59
CA ALA A 312 4.81 5.20 -17.05
C ALA A 312 4.89 6.42 -16.14
N THR A 313 4.81 7.61 -16.74
CA THR A 313 4.41 8.86 -16.10
C THR A 313 2.89 9.02 -16.27
N ASP A 314 2.31 10.18 -15.95
CA ASP A 314 0.89 10.45 -16.21
C ASP A 314 0.56 10.43 -17.71
N GLY A 315 1.51 10.89 -18.55
CA GLY A 315 1.33 11.12 -19.98
C GLY A 315 2.23 10.31 -20.91
N ALA A 316 3.21 9.56 -20.43
CA ALA A 316 4.16 8.87 -21.29
C ALA A 316 4.58 7.49 -20.77
N PHE A 317 5.22 6.72 -21.64
CA PHE A 317 5.81 5.42 -21.32
C PHE A 317 7.28 5.37 -21.73
N ALA A 318 8.05 4.59 -20.97
CA ALA A 318 9.42 4.21 -21.29
C ALA A 318 9.59 2.69 -21.16
N ALA A 319 10.05 2.05 -22.23
CA ALA A 319 10.29 0.61 -22.29
C ALA A 319 11.78 0.30 -22.26
N ILE A 320 12.20 -0.62 -21.38
CA ILE A 320 13.53 -1.22 -21.38
C ILE A 320 13.50 -2.45 -22.30
N LEU A 321 14.34 -2.44 -23.33
CA LEU A 321 14.51 -3.55 -24.26
C LEU A 321 15.48 -4.59 -23.70
N GLY A 322 15.45 -5.81 -24.24
CA GLY A 322 16.33 -6.90 -23.79
C GLY A 322 17.82 -6.70 -24.06
N ASP A 323 18.19 -5.69 -24.83
CA ASP A 323 19.58 -5.24 -25.02
C ASP A 323 19.97 -4.06 -24.10
N GLY A 324 19.09 -3.66 -23.18
CA GLY A 324 19.29 -2.56 -22.24
C GLY A 324 19.13 -1.16 -22.84
N ARG A 325 18.65 -1.02 -24.08
CA ARG A 325 18.24 0.28 -24.63
C ARG A 325 16.85 0.68 -24.16
N VAL A 326 16.54 1.96 -24.28
CA VAL A 326 15.22 2.53 -23.92
C VAL A 326 14.51 3.07 -25.16
N VAL A 327 13.21 2.84 -25.22
CA VAL A 327 12.28 3.43 -26.20
C VAL A 327 11.17 4.15 -25.44
N THR A 328 10.89 5.40 -25.79
CA THR A 328 9.84 6.22 -25.17
C THR A 328 8.75 6.59 -26.17
N TRP A 329 7.54 6.83 -25.68
CA TRP A 329 6.42 7.37 -26.46
C TRP A 329 5.35 7.99 -25.54
N GLY A 330 4.40 8.73 -26.13
CA GLY A 330 3.38 9.51 -25.41
C GLY A 330 3.68 11.00 -25.44
N ASP A 331 3.20 11.74 -24.44
CA ASP A 331 3.41 13.18 -24.36
C ASP A 331 4.90 13.52 -24.27
N ALA A 332 5.38 14.36 -25.17
CA ALA A 332 6.81 14.68 -25.27
C ALA A 332 7.34 15.41 -24.03
N VAL A 333 6.52 16.25 -23.39
CA VAL A 333 6.90 17.01 -22.20
C VAL A 333 6.95 16.09 -20.98
N ASP A 334 6.03 15.14 -20.87
CA ASP A 334 5.96 14.17 -19.77
C ASP A 334 6.93 12.98 -19.94
N GLY A 335 7.93 13.09 -20.82
CA GLY A 335 9.00 12.11 -20.99
C GLY A 335 8.85 11.15 -22.18
N GLY A 336 7.88 11.38 -23.06
CA GLY A 336 7.68 10.63 -24.29
C GLY A 336 8.79 10.86 -25.33
N ASP A 337 9.56 11.94 -25.22
CA ASP A 337 10.74 12.24 -26.05
C ASP A 337 12.04 12.14 -25.24
N SER A 338 12.81 11.06 -25.45
CA SER A 338 14.15 10.86 -24.89
C SER A 338 15.29 11.21 -25.84
N SER A 339 15.01 11.84 -27.00
CA SER A 339 16.00 12.03 -28.07
C SER A 339 17.26 12.79 -27.63
N ALA A 340 17.11 13.74 -26.70
CA ALA A 340 18.21 14.53 -26.16
C ALA A 340 19.24 13.71 -25.36
N VAL A 341 18.82 12.57 -24.78
CA VAL A 341 19.65 11.71 -23.92
C VAL A 341 19.79 10.29 -24.47
N GLN A 342 19.32 10.03 -25.69
CA GLN A 342 19.23 8.68 -26.26
C GLN A 342 20.59 7.98 -26.35
N ASP A 343 21.66 8.73 -26.57
CA ASP A 343 23.02 8.19 -26.63
C ASP A 343 23.56 7.75 -25.26
N GLU A 344 22.98 8.24 -24.18
CA GLU A 344 23.33 7.88 -22.80
C GLU A 344 22.50 6.69 -22.28
N LEU A 345 21.30 6.45 -22.83
CA LEU A 345 20.39 5.37 -22.42
C LEU A 345 20.81 3.98 -22.96
N LYS A 346 21.96 3.50 -22.48
CA LYS A 346 22.57 2.20 -22.81
C LYS A 346 22.78 1.37 -21.54
N ASN A 347 22.51 0.06 -21.61
CA ASN A 347 22.61 -0.86 -20.48
C ASN A 347 21.75 -0.44 -19.28
N VAL A 348 20.58 0.15 -19.53
CA VAL A 348 19.63 0.55 -18.49
C VAL A 348 19.12 -0.68 -17.76
N GLN A 349 19.14 -0.64 -16.43
CA GLN A 349 18.69 -1.73 -15.55
C GLN A 349 17.31 -1.47 -14.96
N GLN A 350 17.03 -0.20 -14.64
CA GLN A 350 15.78 0.20 -14.01
C GLN A 350 15.41 1.61 -14.47
N ILE A 351 14.11 1.86 -14.61
CA ILE A 351 13.55 3.20 -14.79
C ILE A 351 12.61 3.47 -13.62
N GLN A 352 12.62 4.69 -13.10
CA GLN A 352 11.64 5.22 -12.16
C GLN A 352 10.99 6.46 -12.76
N ALA A 353 9.75 6.74 -12.36
CA ALA A 353 8.96 7.84 -12.89
C ALA A 353 8.39 8.71 -11.77
N THR A 354 8.36 10.02 -11.99
CA THR A 354 7.46 10.97 -11.32
C THR A 354 6.20 11.13 -12.19
N ASP A 355 5.32 12.08 -11.89
CA ASP A 355 4.12 12.30 -12.71
C ASP A 355 4.46 12.77 -14.14
N GLY A 356 5.66 13.32 -14.38
CA GLY A 356 6.03 13.90 -15.68
C GLY A 356 7.50 13.75 -16.09
N ALA A 357 8.30 12.95 -15.39
CA ALA A 357 9.71 12.73 -15.74
C ALA A 357 10.16 11.31 -15.42
N PHE A 358 11.26 10.90 -16.05
CA PHE A 358 11.90 9.60 -15.84
C PHE A 358 13.33 9.74 -15.35
N ALA A 359 13.77 8.76 -14.55
CA ALA A 359 15.15 8.56 -14.16
C ALA A 359 15.56 7.10 -14.43
N ALA A 360 16.55 6.89 -15.29
CA ALA A 360 17.12 5.59 -15.59
C ALA A 360 18.38 5.34 -14.76
N ILE A 361 18.47 4.16 -14.13
CA ILE A 361 19.69 3.65 -13.48
C ILE A 361 20.39 2.73 -14.49
N LEU A 362 21.65 3.06 -14.82
CA LEU A 362 22.47 2.30 -15.75
C LEU A 362 23.24 1.18 -15.03
N ALA A 363 23.74 0.20 -15.77
CA ALA A 363 24.50 -0.92 -15.21
C ALA A 363 25.78 -0.50 -14.47
N ASP A 364 26.32 0.68 -14.75
CA ASP A 364 27.48 1.24 -14.03
C ASP A 364 27.08 2.05 -12.77
N GLY A 365 25.78 2.11 -12.45
CA GLY A 365 25.23 2.85 -11.33
C GLY A 365 25.15 4.36 -11.54
N SER A 366 25.37 4.87 -12.75
CA SER A 366 25.05 6.25 -13.10
C SER A 366 23.55 6.43 -13.36
N VAL A 367 23.09 7.68 -13.35
CA VAL A 367 21.68 8.04 -13.59
C VAL A 367 21.57 9.01 -14.75
N VAL A 368 20.60 8.77 -15.64
CA VAL A 368 20.20 9.66 -16.72
C VAL A 368 18.74 10.04 -16.54
N THR A 369 18.41 11.32 -16.65
CA THR A 369 17.05 11.84 -16.47
C THR A 369 16.54 12.54 -17.73
N TRP A 370 15.23 12.51 -17.94
CA TRP A 370 14.55 13.24 -19.03
C TRP A 370 13.06 13.46 -18.70
N GLY A 371 12.39 14.26 -19.53
CA GLY A 371 11.00 14.68 -19.33
C GLY A 371 10.89 16.07 -18.73
N HIS A 372 9.79 16.36 -18.03
CA HIS A 372 9.48 17.72 -17.62
C HIS A 372 10.48 18.21 -16.57
N LEU A 373 11.13 19.36 -16.84
CA LEU A 373 12.18 19.95 -15.99
C LEU A 373 11.71 20.14 -14.53
N GLY A 374 10.53 20.74 -14.36
CA GLY A 374 9.87 20.93 -13.05
C GLY A 374 9.40 19.67 -12.33
N TYR A 375 9.53 18.48 -12.92
CA TYR A 375 9.16 17.18 -12.35
C TYR A 375 10.38 16.27 -12.13
N GLY A 376 11.60 16.81 -12.24
CA GLY A 376 12.84 16.05 -12.04
C GLY A 376 13.51 15.54 -13.31
N GLY A 377 13.06 16.00 -14.49
CA GLY A 377 13.67 15.67 -15.78
C GLY A 377 15.05 16.30 -16.04
N ASP A 378 15.56 17.12 -15.11
CA ASP A 378 16.91 17.67 -15.13
C ASP A 378 17.64 17.37 -13.81
N SER A 379 18.68 16.55 -13.89
CA SER A 379 19.59 16.21 -12.77
C SER A 379 20.97 16.88 -12.88
N SER A 380 21.18 17.80 -13.83
CA SER A 380 22.50 18.39 -14.12
C SER A 380 23.18 18.99 -12.89
N ALA A 381 22.42 19.63 -12.00
CA ALA A 381 22.92 20.24 -10.77
C ALA A 381 23.52 19.24 -9.76
N VAL A 382 23.10 17.97 -9.82
CA VAL A 382 23.57 16.90 -8.93
C VAL A 382 24.26 15.76 -9.71
N GLN A 383 24.49 15.93 -11.01
CA GLN A 383 24.91 14.84 -11.89
C GLN A 383 26.21 14.20 -11.44
N ASP A 384 27.17 14.99 -10.93
CA ASP A 384 28.46 14.48 -10.44
C ASP A 384 28.34 13.62 -9.16
N GLN A 385 27.23 13.75 -8.43
CA GLN A 385 26.95 13.01 -7.20
C GLN A 385 26.18 11.71 -7.47
N LEU A 386 25.52 11.58 -8.62
CA LEU A 386 24.73 10.39 -8.99
C LEU A 386 25.63 9.27 -9.54
N ARG A 387 26.41 8.65 -8.65
CA ARG A 387 27.33 7.54 -8.95
C ARG A 387 27.09 6.38 -8.00
N ASN A 388 27.16 5.15 -8.51
CA ASN A 388 26.85 3.92 -7.77
C ASN A 388 25.45 3.91 -7.14
N VAL A 389 24.47 4.53 -7.80
CA VAL A 389 23.07 4.54 -7.39
C VAL A 389 22.53 3.11 -7.42
N GLN A 390 21.88 2.70 -6.32
CA GLN A 390 21.26 1.37 -6.19
C GLN A 390 19.75 1.44 -6.33
N HIS A 391 19.13 2.49 -5.78
CA HIS A 391 17.69 2.67 -5.78
C HIS A 391 17.34 4.13 -6.02
N VAL A 392 16.19 4.36 -6.66
CA VAL A 392 15.58 5.69 -6.82
C VAL A 392 14.13 5.57 -6.36
N GLN A 393 13.68 6.52 -5.56
CA GLN A 393 12.29 6.70 -5.15
C GLN A 393 11.79 8.04 -5.68
N SER A 394 10.54 8.10 -6.13
CA SER A 394 9.90 9.33 -6.60
C SER A 394 8.82 9.82 -5.63
N SER A 395 8.68 11.15 -5.59
CA SER A 395 7.47 11.85 -5.19
C SER A 395 6.71 12.30 -6.46
N GLU A 396 5.71 13.19 -6.34
CA GLU A 396 4.97 13.70 -7.52
C GLU A 396 5.92 14.38 -8.54
N ARG A 397 6.95 15.09 -8.05
CA ARG A 397 7.80 15.99 -8.88
C ARG A 397 9.28 15.99 -8.54
N ALA A 398 9.73 15.05 -7.71
CA ALA A 398 11.11 14.95 -7.30
C ALA A 398 11.54 13.48 -7.18
N PHE A 399 12.85 13.27 -7.23
CA PHE A 399 13.48 11.98 -7.02
C PHE A 399 14.42 12.04 -5.81
N ALA A 400 14.59 10.90 -5.15
CA ALA A 400 15.61 10.67 -4.14
C ALA A 400 16.27 9.32 -4.39
N SER A 401 17.59 9.31 -4.55
CA SER A 401 18.39 8.11 -4.78
C SER A 401 19.08 7.62 -3.51
N ILE A 402 19.26 6.31 -3.39
CA ILE A 402 20.14 5.66 -2.40
C ILE A 402 21.38 5.19 -3.14
N LEU A 403 22.55 5.68 -2.71
CA LEU A 403 23.85 5.29 -3.25
C LEU A 403 24.36 4.00 -2.56
N ALA A 404 25.33 3.33 -3.16
CA ALA A 404 25.91 2.10 -2.62
C ALA A 404 26.55 2.25 -1.22
N ASP A 405 26.93 3.46 -0.82
CA ASP A 405 27.42 3.77 0.52
C ASP A 405 26.31 4.09 1.53
N GLY A 406 25.04 4.01 1.11
CA GLY A 406 23.87 4.31 1.91
C GLY A 406 23.60 5.80 2.11
N SER A 407 24.28 6.68 1.37
CA SER A 407 23.95 8.12 1.31
C SER A 407 22.79 8.38 0.34
N VAL A 408 22.21 9.58 0.43
CA VAL A 408 21.05 9.97 -0.39
C VAL A 408 21.31 11.26 -1.15
N ILE A 409 20.90 11.30 -2.42
CA ILE A 409 20.89 12.50 -3.25
C ILE A 409 19.48 12.71 -3.78
N SER A 410 18.96 13.94 -3.69
CA SER A 410 17.63 14.28 -4.21
C SER A 410 17.70 15.40 -5.24
N TRP A 411 16.74 15.43 -6.17
CA TRP A 411 16.63 16.44 -7.22
C TRP A 411 15.19 16.57 -7.74
N GLY A 412 14.93 17.61 -8.55
CA GLY A 412 13.60 17.97 -9.06
C GLY A 412 13.01 19.21 -8.40
N SER A 413 11.70 19.25 -8.17
CA SER A 413 11.06 20.42 -7.58
C SER A 413 11.31 20.55 -6.08
N ILE A 414 11.85 21.71 -5.66
CA ILE A 414 12.14 22.01 -4.24
C ILE A 414 10.89 21.93 -3.35
N PHE A 415 9.72 22.27 -3.89
CA PHE A 415 8.45 22.22 -3.16
C PHE A 415 7.93 20.79 -2.98
N TYR A 416 8.60 19.81 -3.59
CA TYR A 416 8.19 18.41 -3.62
C TYR A 416 9.28 17.45 -3.10
N GLY A 417 10.26 17.97 -2.35
CA GLY A 417 11.26 17.15 -1.66
C GLY A 417 12.63 17.03 -2.33
N ALA A 418 12.89 17.82 -3.37
CA ALA A 418 14.17 17.79 -4.10
C ALA A 418 15.38 18.34 -3.33
N ASP A 419 15.17 19.07 -2.22
CA ASP A 419 16.26 19.59 -1.40
C ASP A 419 16.38 18.81 -0.08
N SER A 420 17.39 17.93 -0.02
CA SER A 420 17.77 17.18 1.19
C SER A 420 18.94 17.82 1.95
N SER A 421 19.45 18.98 1.52
CA SER A 421 20.70 19.55 2.05
C SER A 421 20.69 19.79 3.57
N ALA A 422 19.53 20.20 4.10
CA ALA A 422 19.35 20.46 5.54
C ALA A 422 19.50 19.21 6.42
N VAL A 423 19.31 18.01 5.86
CA VAL A 423 19.39 16.73 6.59
C VAL A 423 20.49 15.81 6.06
N GLN A 424 21.34 16.29 5.14
CA GLN A 424 22.34 15.47 4.45
C GLN A 424 23.28 14.73 5.41
N ASP A 425 23.68 15.37 6.51
CA ASP A 425 24.56 14.76 7.53
C ASP A 425 23.92 13.57 8.27
N GLN A 426 22.59 13.46 8.23
CA GLN A 426 21.79 12.42 8.88
C GLN A 426 21.45 11.27 7.94
N LEU A 427 21.46 11.50 6.62
CA LEU A 427 21.12 10.50 5.59
C LEU A 427 22.32 9.57 5.31
N LYS A 428 22.63 8.73 6.30
CA LYS A 428 23.71 7.73 6.25
C LYS A 428 23.16 6.35 6.57
N ASN A 429 23.67 5.32 5.89
CA ASN A 429 23.19 3.94 6.01
C ASN A 429 21.68 3.81 5.74
N VAL A 430 21.14 4.60 4.82
CA VAL A 430 19.72 4.56 4.43
C VAL A 430 19.41 3.20 3.80
N GLN A 431 18.34 2.56 4.26
CA GLN A 431 17.88 1.26 3.77
C GLN A 431 16.69 1.38 2.83
N GLN A 432 15.79 2.33 3.11
CA GLN A 432 14.55 2.53 2.35
C GLN A 432 14.17 4.01 2.37
N ILE A 433 13.60 4.48 1.26
CA ILE A 433 12.94 5.79 1.17
C ILE A 433 11.48 5.55 0.80
N GLN A 434 10.58 6.33 1.39
CA GLN A 434 9.18 6.42 1.02
C GLN A 434 8.81 7.88 0.78
N ALA A 435 7.80 8.12 -0.05
CA ALA A 435 7.39 9.47 -0.43
C ALA A 435 5.90 9.71 -0.16
N THR A 436 5.56 10.96 0.16
CA THR A 436 4.23 11.54 -0.11
C THR A 436 4.32 12.28 -1.45
N HIS A 437 3.29 13.04 -1.83
CA HIS A 437 3.38 13.86 -3.04
C HIS A 437 4.56 14.83 -2.99
N GLY A 438 4.85 15.43 -1.83
CA GLY A 438 5.81 16.53 -1.72
C GLY A 438 6.90 16.41 -0.66
N ALA A 439 7.07 15.23 -0.06
CA ALA A 439 8.09 14.97 0.94
C ALA A 439 8.59 13.53 0.89
N PHE A 440 9.73 13.29 1.53
CA PHE A 440 10.35 11.97 1.66
C PHE A 440 10.61 11.63 3.13
N ALA A 441 10.62 10.32 3.41
CA ALA A 441 11.00 9.74 4.68
C ALA A 441 11.95 8.56 4.44
N ALA A 442 13.14 8.60 5.03
CA ALA A 442 14.14 7.54 4.97
C ALA A 442 14.15 6.72 6.25
N ILE A 443 14.24 5.40 6.13
CA ILE A 443 14.55 4.46 7.23
C ILE A 443 16.05 4.19 7.20
N LEU A 444 16.75 4.49 8.30
CA LEU A 444 18.19 4.22 8.44
C LEU A 444 18.44 2.78 8.91
N GLY A 445 19.68 2.31 8.83
CA GLY A 445 20.08 0.96 9.25
C GLY A 445 19.88 0.66 10.74
N ASP A 446 19.75 1.68 11.59
CA ASP A 446 19.38 1.55 13.01
C ASP A 446 17.85 1.58 13.25
N GLY A 447 17.07 1.72 12.17
CA GLY A 447 15.61 1.80 12.18
C GLY A 447 15.04 3.17 12.54
N SER A 448 15.88 4.21 12.68
CA SER A 448 15.42 5.60 12.84
C SER A 448 14.89 6.18 11.52
N ILE A 449 14.06 7.23 11.63
CA ILE A 449 13.42 7.88 10.47
C ILE A 449 13.95 9.31 10.34
N VAL A 450 14.36 9.67 9.12
CA VAL A 450 14.74 11.05 8.73
C VAL A 450 13.79 11.53 7.62
N THR A 451 13.23 12.72 7.78
CA THR A 451 12.25 13.29 6.83
C THR A 451 12.73 14.61 6.26
N TRP A 452 12.39 14.88 4.99
CA TRP A 452 12.69 16.15 4.33
C TRP A 452 11.64 16.48 3.25
N GLY A 453 11.68 17.71 2.74
CA GLY A 453 10.72 18.25 1.77
C GLY A 453 9.74 19.24 2.38
N HIS A 454 8.56 19.40 1.76
CA HIS A 454 7.63 20.43 2.20
C HIS A 454 6.89 20.02 3.48
N ALA A 455 6.82 20.93 4.47
CA ALA A 455 6.27 20.64 5.79
C ALA A 455 4.79 20.20 5.74
N SER A 456 3.97 20.81 4.89
CA SER A 456 2.55 20.42 4.68
C SER A 456 2.37 19.04 4.02
N PHE A 457 3.46 18.38 3.63
CA PHE A 457 3.48 17.03 3.07
C PHE A 457 4.21 16.05 3.99
N GLY A 458 4.60 16.47 5.21
CA GLY A 458 5.35 15.66 6.16
C GLY A 458 6.87 15.87 6.16
N GLY A 459 7.40 16.83 5.38
CA GLY A 459 8.82 17.03 5.15
C GLY A 459 9.59 17.84 6.22
N ALA A 460 9.27 17.72 7.50
CA ALA A 460 9.94 18.52 8.52
C ALA A 460 11.40 18.07 8.72
N GLY A 461 12.37 18.92 8.33
CA GLY A 461 13.82 18.66 8.29
C GLY A 461 14.54 18.53 9.64
N THR A 462 13.93 17.92 10.66
CA THR A 462 14.61 17.59 11.93
C THR A 462 14.12 16.27 12.50
N VAL A 463 15.03 15.50 13.09
CA VAL A 463 14.68 14.43 14.03
C VAL A 463 13.90 15.05 15.21
N GLY A 464 12.57 15.01 15.17
CA GLY A 464 11.74 15.46 16.30
C GLY A 464 10.53 16.34 16.00
N ALA A 465 10.16 16.61 14.75
CA ALA A 465 8.84 17.20 14.46
C ALA A 465 7.67 16.21 14.66
N ALA A 466 7.96 14.92 14.84
CA ALA A 466 7.11 13.99 15.56
C ALA A 466 7.61 13.93 17.02
N PRO A 467 6.89 14.49 18.02
CA PRO A 467 7.37 14.61 19.41
C PRO A 467 7.60 13.28 20.17
N SER A 468 7.73 12.13 19.50
CA SER A 468 7.81 10.80 20.13
C SER A 468 8.92 9.87 19.62
N LEU A 469 9.70 10.22 18.58
CA LEU A 469 10.58 9.24 17.90
C LEU A 469 11.92 8.95 18.62
N LYS A 470 12.26 9.63 19.72
CA LYS A 470 13.51 9.36 20.46
C LYS A 470 13.47 8.12 21.35
N THR A 471 12.32 7.44 21.47
CA THR A 471 12.20 6.36 22.49
C THR A 471 11.52 5.07 22.01
N VAL A 472 11.21 4.89 20.71
CA VAL A 472 10.53 3.66 20.28
C VAL A 472 11.11 3.11 18.97
N LYS A 473 11.89 2.04 19.13
CA LYS A 473 12.04 0.83 18.30
C LYS A 473 11.80 0.94 16.77
N THR A 474 12.84 0.53 16.05
CA THR A 474 12.94 0.16 14.62
C THR A 474 11.65 0.23 13.80
N ALA A 475 11.52 1.27 12.96
CA ALA A 475 10.50 1.30 11.93
C ALA A 475 10.71 0.14 10.94
N GLN A 476 9.65 -0.58 10.61
CA GLN A 476 9.68 -1.70 9.66
C GLN A 476 9.12 -1.30 8.30
N GLN A 477 8.16 -0.39 8.26
CA GLN A 477 7.50 0.06 7.05
C GLN A 477 7.00 1.50 7.22
N ILE A 478 7.07 2.29 6.16
CA ILE A 478 6.42 3.60 6.05
C ILE A 478 5.45 3.54 4.87
N GLN A 479 4.27 4.16 5.02
CA GLN A 479 3.30 4.38 3.97
C GLN A 479 2.96 5.87 3.90
N GLY A 480 3.04 6.46 2.70
CA GLY A 480 2.61 7.83 2.45
C GLY A 480 1.19 7.90 1.87
N ASN A 481 0.49 9.00 2.11
CA ASN A 481 -0.61 9.47 1.28
C ASN A 481 -0.23 10.80 0.60
N PHE A 482 -1.18 11.65 0.21
CA PHE A 482 -0.82 12.90 -0.43
C PHE A 482 0.02 13.81 0.48
N ARG A 483 -0.26 13.86 1.79
CA ARG A 483 0.31 14.90 2.69
C ARG A 483 0.79 14.42 4.05
N ALA A 484 0.68 13.14 4.34
CA ALA A 484 1.03 12.55 5.61
C ALA A 484 1.67 11.18 5.43
N PHE A 485 2.38 10.75 6.46
CA PHE A 485 3.00 9.45 6.56
C PHE A 485 2.46 8.67 7.77
N ALA A 486 2.50 7.35 7.65
CA ALA A 486 2.29 6.42 8.73
C ALA A 486 3.39 5.37 8.73
N ALA A 487 3.99 5.12 9.90
CA ALA A 487 5.03 4.10 10.08
C ALA A 487 4.54 2.99 11.02
N ILE A 488 4.84 1.74 10.66
CA ILE A 488 4.70 0.59 11.55
C ILE A 488 6.04 0.39 12.26
N LEU A 489 6.03 0.37 13.60
CA LEU A 489 7.19 0.11 14.43
C LEU A 489 7.32 -1.39 14.72
N GLY A 490 8.51 -1.83 15.15
CA GLY A 490 8.81 -3.24 15.41
C GLY A 490 7.98 -3.88 16.53
N ASP A 491 7.28 -3.10 17.36
CA ASP A 491 6.32 -3.57 18.35
C ASP A 491 4.86 -3.62 17.83
N GLY A 492 4.65 -3.32 16.56
CA GLY A 492 3.34 -3.26 15.91
C GLY A 492 2.54 -1.98 16.17
N SER A 493 3.12 -1.00 16.88
CA SER A 493 2.50 0.32 17.03
C SER A 493 2.62 1.15 15.75
N ILE A 494 1.70 2.09 15.56
CA ILE A 494 1.67 2.99 14.40
C ILE A 494 1.95 4.41 14.85
N VAL A 495 2.88 5.09 14.16
CA VAL A 495 3.19 6.51 14.35
C VAL A 495 2.88 7.26 13.06
N THR A 496 2.28 8.43 13.17
CA THR A 496 1.90 9.26 12.01
C THR A 496 2.44 10.67 12.15
N TRP A 497 2.74 11.31 11.02
CA TRP A 497 3.19 12.70 10.96
C TRP A 497 2.81 13.34 9.62
N GLY A 498 2.86 14.67 9.55
CA GLY A 498 2.47 15.46 8.38
C GLY A 498 1.19 16.25 8.62
N ASP A 499 0.43 16.50 7.57
CA ASP A 499 -0.80 17.28 7.67
C ASP A 499 -1.87 16.54 8.48
N ALA A 500 -2.41 17.20 9.50
CA ALA A 500 -3.35 16.58 10.45
C ALA A 500 -4.67 16.16 9.79
N ASP A 501 -5.20 16.98 8.88
CA ASP A 501 -6.45 16.69 8.16
C ASP A 501 -6.28 15.50 7.21
N ASN A 502 -5.04 15.15 6.86
CA ASN A 502 -4.68 14.01 6.03
C ASN A 502 -4.18 12.80 6.86
N GLY A 503 -4.40 12.80 8.18
CA GLY A 503 -4.03 11.68 9.06
C GLY A 503 -2.61 11.76 9.64
N GLY A 504 -1.96 12.92 9.55
CA GLY A 504 -0.65 13.18 10.17
C GLY A 504 -0.67 13.38 11.69
N ASP A 505 -1.84 13.38 12.34
CA ASP A 505 -1.94 13.45 13.80
C ASP A 505 -1.94 12.06 14.45
N SER A 506 -0.89 11.77 15.23
CA SER A 506 -0.74 10.53 16.00
C SER A 506 -1.82 10.33 17.07
N GLY A 507 -2.53 11.39 17.49
CA GLY A 507 -3.60 11.33 18.48
C GLY A 507 -4.79 10.46 18.05
N ALA A 508 -5.15 10.51 16.77
CA ALA A 508 -6.27 9.74 16.21
C ALA A 508 -6.02 8.23 16.28
N VAL A 509 -4.78 7.78 16.06
CA VAL A 509 -4.37 6.37 16.14
C VAL A 509 -4.35 5.86 17.58
N ARG A 510 -3.93 6.70 18.54
CA ARG A 510 -3.89 6.33 19.97
C ARG A 510 -5.28 6.13 20.56
N GLN A 511 -6.30 6.84 20.08
CA GLN A 511 -7.68 6.69 20.55
C GLN A 511 -8.36 5.40 20.05
N THR A 512 -7.93 4.86 18.91
CA THR A 512 -8.51 3.64 18.31
C THR A 512 -7.67 2.39 18.57
N GLY A 513 -6.39 2.51 18.92
CA GLY A 513 -5.56 1.35 19.24
C GLY A 513 -4.12 1.62 19.64
N ALA A 514 -3.87 2.23 20.82
CA ALA A 514 -2.61 2.05 21.52
C ALA A 514 -2.78 2.27 23.03
N LEU A 515 -2.60 1.19 23.80
CA LEU A 515 -2.29 1.14 25.25
C LEU A 515 -2.71 2.37 26.09
N HIS A 516 -3.91 2.31 26.67
CA HIS A 516 -4.19 2.96 27.95
C HIS A 516 -3.39 2.19 29.03
N ASN A 517 -2.09 2.46 29.15
CA ASN A 517 -1.28 2.01 30.28
C ASN A 517 -0.19 3.05 30.55
N GLN A 518 -0.60 4.19 31.10
CA GLN A 518 0.18 4.82 32.15
C GLN A 518 -0.72 4.89 33.39
N PRO A 519 -0.31 4.30 34.53
CA PRO A 519 -0.89 4.69 35.81
C PRO A 519 -0.57 6.18 35.99
N SER A 520 -1.58 6.97 36.30
CA SER A 520 -1.37 8.27 36.92
C SER A 520 -0.63 8.05 38.25
N GLU A 521 0.62 8.50 38.33
CA GLU A 521 1.22 8.90 39.62
C GLU A 521 0.98 10.38 39.87
#